data_AF-A0A7S2LGF1-F1
#
_entry.id   AF-A0A7S2LGF1-F1
#
_cell.length_a   1.000
_cell.length_b   1.000
_cell.length_c   1.000
_cell.angle_alpha   90.00
_cell.angle_beta   90.00
_cell.angle_gamma   90.00
#
_symmetry.space_group_name_H-M   'P 1'
#
loop_
_entity.id
_entity.type
_entity.pdbx_description
1 polymer ?
#
loop_
_entity_poly.entity_id
_entity_poly.type
_entity_poly.pdbx_seq_one_letter_code
_entity_poly.pdbx_strand_id
1 'polypeptide(L)'
;MRSLLLLPATLLASTLQGGTDAFAPLAGVSAKSVKSNENVDLGNFLKTNDGGDKTMLVLGTYAADFNAVEYAQRLRYYMPELQKRGISKFGIVLNCEADAALKLVDLVDLPCDTSEGAVTLMIDPTGQAGR
;
A
#
# COMPACT_ATOMS: atom_id res chain seq x y z
N MET A 1 2.00 -71.17 -6.45
CA MET A 1 1.88 -70.31 -5.25
C MET A 1 2.04 -68.85 -5.68
N ARG A 2 0.98 -68.07 -5.45
CA ARG A 2 0.80 -66.60 -5.45
C ARG A 2 1.65 -65.74 -6.41
N SER A 3 0.94 -65.30 -7.46
CA SER A 3 1.31 -64.25 -8.41
C SER A 3 1.41 -62.87 -7.74
N LEU A 4 2.38 -62.08 -8.21
CA LEU A 4 2.55 -60.65 -7.98
C LEU A 4 1.26 -59.86 -8.26
N LEU A 5 0.96 -58.90 -7.39
CA LEU A 5 0.23 -57.67 -7.74
C LEU A 5 0.73 -56.55 -6.80
N LEU A 6 1.61 -55.70 -7.34
CA LEU A 6 1.99 -54.43 -6.73
C LEU A 6 0.77 -53.50 -6.76
N LEU A 7 0.38 -52.94 -5.61
CA LEU A 7 -0.47 -51.75 -5.54
C LEU A 7 0.40 -50.49 -5.74
N PRO A 8 0.06 -49.58 -6.68
CA PRO A 8 0.44 -48.19 -6.59
C PRO A 8 -0.78 -47.41 -6.07
N ALA A 9 -0.76 -46.96 -4.82
CA ALA A 9 -1.85 -46.16 -4.27
C ALA A 9 -1.32 -44.80 -3.78
N THR A 10 -1.63 -43.79 -4.60
CA THR A 10 -1.87 -42.38 -4.24
C THR A 10 -0.71 -41.56 -3.66
N LEU A 11 0.01 -40.89 -4.56
CA LEU A 11 0.64 -39.61 -4.28
C LEU A 11 -0.49 -38.55 -4.19
N LEU A 12 -0.95 -38.22 -2.97
CA LEU A 12 -1.83 -37.06 -2.78
C LEU A 12 -0.98 -35.80 -2.89
N ALA A 13 -1.24 -35.03 -3.96
CA ALA A 13 -0.79 -33.66 -4.07
C ALA A 13 -1.34 -32.82 -2.91
N SER A 14 -0.47 -32.07 -2.25
CA SER A 14 -0.83 -30.79 -1.66
C SER A 14 0.28 -29.80 -2.00
N THR A 15 0.19 -29.24 -3.21
CA THR A 15 0.74 -27.91 -3.46
C THR A 15 -0.11 -26.92 -2.68
N LEU A 16 0.09 -26.85 -1.36
CA LEU A 16 -0.16 -25.63 -0.61
C LEU A 16 0.92 -24.64 -1.04
N GLN A 17 0.78 -24.12 -2.26
CA GLN A 17 1.25 -22.78 -2.55
C GLN A 17 0.27 -21.84 -1.83
N GLY A 18 0.38 -21.79 -0.50
CA GLY A 18 -0.10 -20.64 0.24
C GLY A 18 0.71 -19.48 -0.31
N GLY A 19 0.10 -18.71 -1.21
CA GLY A 19 0.67 -17.44 -1.63
C GLY A 19 0.95 -16.69 -0.34
N THR A 20 2.21 -16.41 -0.06
CA THR A 20 2.55 -15.46 0.99
C THR A 20 1.79 -14.20 0.64
N ASP A 21 0.81 -13.82 1.45
CA ASP A 21 0.13 -12.54 1.29
C ASP A 21 1.24 -11.49 1.28
N ALA A 22 1.47 -10.86 0.12
CA ALA A 22 2.61 -9.98 -0.10
C ALA A 22 2.60 -8.79 0.89
N PHE A 23 1.43 -8.56 1.51
CA PHE A 23 1.19 -7.50 2.48
C PHE A 23 0.99 -8.03 3.89
N ALA A 24 1.31 -9.30 4.19
CA ALA A 24 1.25 -9.86 5.54
C ALA A 24 1.96 -8.98 6.59
N PRO A 25 3.10 -8.30 6.31
CA PRO A 25 3.71 -7.38 7.27
C PRO A 25 2.87 -6.14 7.61
N LEU A 26 1.92 -5.76 6.74
CA LEU A 26 1.03 -4.61 6.93
C LEU A 26 -0.37 -5.02 7.42
N ALA A 27 -0.59 -6.31 7.69
CA ALA A 27 -1.87 -6.79 8.22
C ALA A 27 -2.13 -6.20 9.63
N GLY A 28 -3.24 -5.48 9.80
CA GLY A 28 -3.58 -4.82 11.06
C GLY A 28 -2.81 -3.52 11.33
N VAL A 29 -1.92 -3.11 10.42
CA VAL A 29 -1.28 -1.79 10.45
C VAL A 29 -2.27 -0.78 9.89
N SER A 30 -2.52 0.30 10.61
CA SER A 30 -3.45 1.35 10.19
C SER A 30 -2.81 2.73 10.18
N ALA A 31 -3.28 3.57 9.27
CA ALA A 31 -2.97 5.00 9.24
C ALA A 31 -4.27 5.79 9.18
N LYS A 32 -4.26 7.01 9.72
CA LYS A 32 -5.45 7.83 9.80
C LYS A 32 -5.62 8.65 8.51
N SER A 33 -6.76 8.55 7.85
CA SER A 33 -7.09 9.41 6.71
C SER A 33 -7.17 10.87 7.16
N VAL A 34 -6.50 11.76 6.44
CA VAL A 34 -6.63 13.22 6.67
C VAL A 34 -8.00 13.72 6.22
N LYS A 35 -8.59 13.13 5.18
CA LYS A 35 -9.89 13.52 4.64
C LYS A 35 -11.05 13.11 5.54
N SER A 36 -11.13 11.84 5.91
CA SER A 36 -12.28 11.30 6.66
C SER A 36 -12.05 11.23 8.17
N ASN A 37 -10.81 11.41 8.63
CA ASN A 37 -10.42 11.25 10.04
C ASN A 37 -10.58 9.80 10.56
N GLU A 38 -10.84 8.84 9.67
CA GLU A 38 -11.00 7.41 9.98
C GLU A 38 -9.68 6.65 9.86
N ASN A 39 -9.56 5.52 10.56
CA ASN A 39 -8.42 4.62 10.44
C ASN A 39 -8.57 3.74 9.19
N VAL A 40 -7.53 3.73 8.36
CA VAL A 40 -7.42 2.94 7.13
C VAL A 40 -6.46 1.79 7.40
N ASP A 41 -6.93 0.55 7.27
CA ASP A 41 -6.07 -0.64 7.29
C ASP A 41 -5.21 -0.69 6.02
N LEU A 42 -3.89 -0.67 6.18
CA LEU A 42 -2.95 -0.54 5.06
C LEU A 42 -2.83 -1.83 4.24
N GLY A 43 -2.97 -2.99 4.89
CA GLY A 43 -3.02 -4.28 4.18
C GLY A 43 -4.22 -4.34 3.22
N ASN A 44 -5.41 -3.97 3.70
CA ASN A 44 -6.62 -3.87 2.89
C ASN A 44 -6.52 -2.73 1.86
N PHE A 45 -5.84 -1.63 2.18
CA PHE A 45 -5.60 -0.57 1.22
C PHE A 45 -4.81 -1.08 0.00
N LEU A 46 -3.80 -1.93 0.23
CA LEU A 46 -2.91 -2.48 -0.79
C LEU A 46 -3.49 -3.66 -1.57
N LYS A 47 -4.51 -4.34 -1.05
CA LYS A 47 -5.20 -5.41 -1.79
C LYS A 47 -5.67 -4.91 -3.14
N THR A 48 -5.22 -5.60 -4.18
CA THR A 48 -5.66 -5.38 -5.56
C THR A 48 -7.01 -6.05 -5.75
N ASN A 49 -7.95 -5.38 -6.42
CA ASN A 49 -9.20 -6.03 -6.83
C ASN A 49 -8.90 -7.10 -7.90
N ASP A 50 -9.78 -8.09 -8.04
CA ASP A 50 -9.65 -9.21 -8.99
C ASP A 50 -9.47 -8.77 -10.47
N GLY A 51 -9.69 -7.48 -10.78
CA GLY A 51 -9.47 -6.86 -12.09
C GLY A 51 -8.02 -6.50 -12.44
N GLY A 52 -7.04 -6.75 -11.56
CA GLY A 52 -5.60 -6.55 -11.86
C GLY A 52 -5.08 -5.12 -11.67
N ASP A 53 -5.89 -4.24 -11.08
CA ASP A 53 -5.52 -2.89 -10.67
C ASP A 53 -4.43 -2.90 -9.60
N LYS A 54 -3.30 -2.22 -9.84
CA LYS A 54 -2.19 -2.17 -8.88
C LYS A 54 -2.33 -0.96 -7.96
N THR A 55 -2.04 -1.18 -6.68
CA THR A 55 -1.99 -0.12 -5.67
C THR A 55 -0.55 0.23 -5.33
N MET A 56 -0.26 1.51 -5.16
CA MET A 56 0.99 2.01 -4.60
C MET A 56 0.74 2.74 -3.29
N LEU A 57 1.54 2.43 -2.28
CA LEU A 57 1.55 3.11 -0.99
C LEU A 57 2.97 3.62 -0.71
N VAL A 58 3.11 4.91 -0.43
CA VAL A 58 4.36 5.52 -0.01
C VAL A 58 4.32 5.68 1.51
N LEU A 59 5.28 5.07 2.21
CA LEU A 59 5.48 5.26 3.65
C LEU A 59 6.57 6.32 3.83
N GLY A 60 6.15 7.56 4.06
CA GLY A 60 7.02 8.71 4.25
C GLY A 60 7.39 8.94 5.72
N THR A 61 8.45 9.73 5.94
CA THR A 61 8.87 10.17 7.27
C THR A 61 8.09 11.42 7.70
N TYR A 62 8.69 12.32 8.48
CA TYR A 62 8.04 13.56 8.88
C TYR A 62 7.89 14.50 7.68
N ALA A 63 6.80 15.29 7.61
CA ALA A 63 6.47 16.12 6.46
C ALA A 63 7.52 17.17 6.06
N ALA A 64 8.36 17.62 7.00
CA ALA A 64 9.45 18.56 6.74
C ALA A 64 10.80 17.88 6.44
N ASP A 65 10.87 16.55 6.43
CA ASP A 65 12.09 15.81 6.10
C ASP A 65 12.34 15.85 4.60
N PHE A 66 13.61 15.94 4.21
CA PHE A 66 13.99 15.93 2.80
C PHE A 66 13.48 14.68 2.04
N ASN A 67 13.46 13.52 2.71
CA ASN A 67 12.95 12.27 2.14
C ASN A 67 11.45 12.38 1.79
N ALA A 68 10.62 12.85 2.74
CA ALA A 68 9.19 12.99 2.53
C ALA A 68 8.86 14.01 1.43
N VAL A 69 9.58 15.14 1.43
CA VAL A 69 9.47 16.16 0.38
C VAL A 69 9.82 15.60 -0.99
N GLU A 70 10.94 14.89 -1.12
CA GLU A 70 11.38 14.30 -2.37
C GLU A 70 10.42 13.21 -2.86
N TYR A 71 9.89 12.37 -1.96
CA TYR A 71 8.92 11.33 -2.31
C TYR A 71 7.62 11.93 -2.83
N ALA A 72 7.09 12.97 -2.17
CA ALA A 72 5.87 13.65 -2.62
C ALA A 72 6.07 14.32 -3.99
N GLN A 73 7.20 15.01 -4.20
CA GLN A 73 7.55 15.61 -5.50
C GLN A 73 7.67 14.56 -6.61
N ARG A 74 8.36 13.44 -6.34
CA ARG A 74 8.51 12.34 -7.30
C ARG A 74 7.19 11.65 -7.59
N LEU A 75 6.36 11.43 -6.57
CA LEU A 75 5.04 10.86 -6.74
C LEU A 75 4.21 11.74 -7.68
N ARG A 76 4.11 13.05 -7.42
CA ARG A 76 3.43 14.00 -8.32
C ARG A 76 3.96 13.89 -9.76
N TYR A 77 5.28 13.92 -9.93
CA TYR A 77 5.90 13.96 -11.26
C TYR A 77 5.68 12.66 -12.06
N TYR A 78 5.86 11.49 -11.41
CA TYR A 78 5.81 10.19 -12.09
C TYR A 78 4.41 9.57 -12.12
N MET A 79 3.45 10.07 -11.34
CA MET A 79 2.10 9.49 -11.26
C MET A 79 1.43 9.25 -12.62
N PRO A 80 1.48 10.17 -13.61
CA PRO A 80 0.88 9.90 -14.93
C PRO A 80 1.51 8.70 -15.66
N GLU A 81 2.82 8.50 -15.51
CA GLU A 81 3.53 7.36 -16.10
C GLU A 81 3.26 6.06 -15.34
N LEU A 82 3.15 6.13 -14.01
CA LEU A 82 2.77 4.99 -13.17
C LEU A 82 1.34 4.50 -13.49
N GLN A 83 0.42 5.44 -13.74
CA GLN A 83 -0.95 5.12 -14.17
C GLN A 83 -0.97 4.37 -15.51
N LYS A 84 -0.17 4.79 -16.50
CA LYS A 84 -0.03 4.06 -17.78
C LYS A 84 0.49 2.63 -17.60
N ARG A 85 1.21 2.37 -16.51
CA ARG A 85 1.74 1.04 -16.14
C ARG A 85 0.78 0.21 -15.28
N GLY A 86 -0.45 0.71 -15.08
CA GLY A 86 -1.53 0.00 -14.40
C GLY A 86 -1.60 0.25 -12.89
N ILE A 87 -0.94 1.28 -12.36
CA ILE A 87 -1.15 1.70 -10.98
C ILE A 87 -2.34 2.66 -10.93
N SER A 88 -3.46 2.22 -10.38
CA SER A 88 -4.72 2.97 -10.38
C SER A 88 -5.08 3.56 -9.01
N LYS A 89 -4.42 3.11 -7.94
CA LYS A 89 -4.65 3.60 -6.57
C LYS A 89 -3.34 4.03 -5.92
N PHE A 90 -3.33 5.24 -5.35
CA PHE A 90 -2.16 5.83 -4.70
C PHE A 90 -2.49 6.25 -3.28
N GLY A 91 -1.58 5.99 -2.35
CA GLY A 91 -1.63 6.51 -0.99
C GLY A 91 -0.27 7.00 -0.53
N ILE A 92 -0.27 7.98 0.36
CA ILE A 92 0.94 8.41 1.08
C ILE A 92 0.61 8.52 2.58
N VAL A 93 1.46 7.90 3.40
CA VAL A 93 1.41 8.00 4.87
C VAL A 93 2.58 8.86 5.32
N LEU A 94 2.34 9.84 6.19
CA LEU A 94 3.38 10.71 6.76
C LEU A 94 3.42 10.61 8.27
N ASN A 95 4.62 10.60 8.85
CA ASN A 95 4.83 10.49 10.29
C ASN A 95 4.67 11.84 10.99
N CYS A 96 3.49 12.46 10.88
CA CYS A 96 3.24 13.81 11.38
C CYS A 96 1.75 14.05 11.65
N GLU A 97 1.40 15.23 12.14
CA GLU A 97 0.01 15.67 12.29
C GLU A 97 -0.60 16.14 10.97
N ALA A 98 -1.93 16.17 10.91
CA ALA A 98 -2.69 16.50 9.70
C ALA A 98 -2.29 17.85 9.08
N ASP A 99 -2.10 18.89 9.89
CA ASP A 99 -1.73 20.23 9.41
C ASP A 99 -0.38 20.24 8.69
N ALA A 100 0.60 19.46 9.19
CA ALA A 100 1.91 19.35 8.57
C ALA A 100 1.84 18.55 7.25
N ALA A 101 1.07 17.46 7.22
CA ALA A 101 0.82 16.68 6.02
C ALA A 101 0.14 17.52 4.93
N LEU A 102 -0.91 18.25 5.29
CA LEU A 102 -1.61 19.19 4.41
C LEU A 102 -0.67 20.25 3.88
N LYS A 103 0.20 20.82 4.75
CA LYS A 103 1.13 21.85 4.31
C LYS A 103 2.17 21.33 3.32
N LEU A 104 2.68 20.10 3.51
CA LEU A 104 3.59 19.49 2.56
C LEU A 104 2.93 19.31 1.18
N VAL A 105 1.75 18.68 1.13
CA VAL A 105 1.10 18.37 -0.15
C VAL A 105 0.68 19.62 -0.92
N ASP A 106 0.30 20.68 -0.20
CA ASP A 106 0.07 22.03 -0.73
C ASP A 106 1.34 22.62 -1.37
N LEU A 107 2.46 22.62 -0.63
CA LEU A 107 3.72 23.21 -1.11
C LEU A 107 4.33 22.51 -2.34
N VAL A 108 4.04 21.22 -2.53
CA VAL A 108 4.57 20.43 -3.65
C VAL A 108 3.53 20.18 -4.74
N ASP A 109 2.32 20.75 -4.62
CA ASP A 109 1.13 20.51 -5.43
C ASP A 109 0.83 19.02 -5.70
N LEU A 110 0.93 18.16 -4.66
CA LEU A 110 0.53 16.76 -4.79
C LEU A 110 -1.01 16.68 -4.84
N PRO A 111 -1.63 16.08 -5.88
CA PRO A 111 -3.08 16.03 -6.01
C PRO A 111 -3.65 14.98 -5.06
N CYS A 112 -3.94 15.40 -3.83
CA CYS A 112 -4.51 14.56 -2.77
C CYS A 112 -6.04 14.59 -2.75
N ASP A 113 -6.65 13.55 -2.18
CA ASP A 113 -8.09 13.41 -2.02
C ASP A 113 -8.76 14.48 -1.14
N THR A 114 -7.97 15.20 -0.36
CA THR A 114 -8.34 16.42 0.40
C THR A 114 -8.56 17.64 -0.49
N SER A 115 -8.03 17.65 -1.71
CA SER A 115 -8.18 18.70 -2.73
C SER A 115 -8.70 18.14 -4.08
N GLU A 116 -9.57 17.11 -4.00
CA GLU A 116 -10.18 16.42 -5.16
C GLU A 116 -9.20 15.69 -6.10
N GLY A 117 -7.98 15.41 -5.61
CA GLY A 117 -6.97 14.65 -6.32
C GLY A 117 -7.06 13.13 -6.13
N ALA A 118 -6.09 12.42 -6.71
CA ALA A 118 -6.06 10.96 -6.82
C ALA A 118 -5.28 10.25 -5.69
N VAL A 119 -4.53 10.97 -4.86
CA VAL A 119 -3.69 10.39 -3.81
C VAL A 119 -4.40 10.44 -2.46
N THR A 120 -4.65 9.29 -1.84
CA THR A 120 -5.16 9.24 -0.47
C THR A 120 -4.10 9.73 0.52
N LEU A 121 -4.37 10.84 1.20
CA LEU A 121 -3.47 11.39 2.22
C LEU A 121 -3.77 10.79 3.59
N MET A 122 -2.75 10.17 4.21
CA MET A 122 -2.83 9.53 5.51
C MET A 122 -1.70 10.01 6.43
N ILE A 123 -1.94 9.92 7.74
CA ILE A 123 -0.96 10.25 8.77
C ILE A 123 -0.82 9.12 9.79
N ASP A 124 0.38 8.98 10.33
CA ASP A 124 0.68 8.19 11.52
C ASP A 124 1.71 8.93 12.38
N PRO A 125 1.29 9.81 13.31
CA PRO A 125 2.19 10.55 14.18
C PRO A 125 3.18 9.68 14.98
N THR A 126 2.87 8.39 15.17
CA THR A 126 3.71 7.47 15.94
C THR A 126 4.81 6.80 15.10
N GLY A 127 4.68 6.85 13.77
CA GLY A 127 5.58 6.17 12.83
C GLY A 127 5.62 4.66 12.99
N GLN A 128 4.55 4.04 13.49
CA GLN A 128 4.40 2.59 13.59
C GLN A 128 4.17 1.95 12.23
N ALA A 129 3.51 2.64 11.29
CA ALA A 129 3.18 2.12 9.98
C ALA A 129 4.41 1.82 9.09
N GLY A 130 5.55 2.45 9.37
CA GLY A 130 6.81 2.28 8.64
C GLY A 130 7.85 1.37 9.30
N ARG A 131 7.50 0.67 10.40
CA ARG A 131 8.40 -0.24 11.13
C ARG A 131 8.14 -1.69 10.77
#